data_AF-A0A0F9CZV0-F1
#
_entry.id   AF-A0A0F9CZV0-F1
#
_cell.length_a   1.000
_cell.length_b   1.000
_cell.length_c   1.000
_cell.angle_alpha   90.00
_cell.angle_beta   90.00
_cell.angle_gamma   90.00
#
_symmetry.space_group_name_H-M   'P 1'
#
loop_
_entity.id
_entity.type
_entity.pdbx_description
1 polymer ?
#
loop_
_entity_poly.entity_id
_entity_poly.type
_entity_poly.pdbx_seq_one_letter_code
_entity_poly.pdbx_strand_id
1 'polypeptide(L)'
;MPILNVNTDKVVVFSNKLEKLHRSAFPIAIRGALNNAAFDVKKNTMPVSAEKEFTIRRKNFFKANSRVNMAKGFNVRTMQAMIGFV
;
A
#
# COMPACT_ATOMS: atom_id res chain seq x y z
N MET A 1 -9.18 -32.74 -9.81
CA MET A 1 -8.96 -31.28 -9.85
C MET A 1 -8.80 -30.80 -8.41
N PRO A 2 -7.77 -30.02 -8.07
CA PRO A 2 -7.66 -29.46 -6.72
C PRO A 2 -8.80 -28.45 -6.49
N ILE A 3 -9.55 -28.62 -5.40
CA ILE A 3 -10.56 -27.67 -4.97
C ILE A 3 -9.85 -26.52 -4.27
N LEU A 4 -9.90 -25.32 -4.84
CA LEU A 4 -9.41 -24.09 -4.21
C LEU A 4 -10.45 -23.63 -3.18
N ASN A 5 -10.16 -23.84 -1.90
CA ASN A 5 -10.96 -23.30 -0.80
C ASN A 5 -10.53 -21.85 -0.52
N VAL A 6 -11.35 -20.89 -0.94
CA VAL A 6 -11.11 -19.46 -0.71
C VAL A 6 -11.88 -19.01 0.52
N ASN A 7 -11.18 -18.79 1.65
CA ASN A 7 -11.79 -18.19 2.84
C ASN A 7 -11.99 -16.68 2.61
N THR A 8 -13.25 -16.23 2.60
CA THR A 8 -13.64 -14.82 2.42
C THR A 8 -14.14 -14.15 3.71
N ASP A 9 -14.12 -14.82 4.85
CA ASP A 9 -14.76 -14.35 6.09
C ASP A 9 -14.19 -13.00 6.54
N LYS A 10 -12.86 -12.87 6.47
CA LYS A 10 -12.18 -11.62 6.84
C LYS A 10 -12.53 -10.48 5.89
N VAL A 11 -12.70 -10.76 4.60
CA VAL A 11 -13.07 -9.75 3.60
C VAL A 11 -14.45 -9.20 3.91
N VAL A 12 -15.42 -10.08 4.20
CA VAL A 12 -16.78 -9.68 4.58
C VAL A 12 -16.78 -8.79 5.83
N VAL A 13 -16.03 -9.20 6.87
CA VAL A 13 -15.90 -8.39 8.10
C VAL A 13 -15.31 -7.01 7.83
N PHE A 14 -14.32 -6.91 6.95
CA PHE A 14 -13.73 -5.62 6.59
C PHE A 14 -14.68 -4.76 5.76
N SER A 15 -15.40 -5.33 4.78
CA SER A 15 -16.41 -4.62 4.01
C SER A 15 -17.50 -4.03 4.92
N ASN A 16 -18.01 -4.83 5.87
CA ASN A 16 -19.01 -4.37 6.85
C ASN A 16 -18.50 -3.23 7.73
N LYS A 17 -17.19 -3.20 8.05
CA LYS A 17 -16.58 -2.08 8.80
C LYS A 17 -16.49 -0.83 7.94
N LEU A 18 -16.12 -0.97 6.66
CA LEU A 18 -16.00 0.14 5.73
C LEU A 18 -17.36 0.79 5.44
N GLU A 19 -18.43 -0.01 5.30
CA GLU A 19 -19.79 0.48 5.10
C GLU A 19 -20.32 1.32 6.26
N LYS A 20 -19.87 1.02 7.50
CA LYS A 20 -20.25 1.77 8.70
C LYS A 20 -19.48 3.07 8.88
N LEU A 21 -18.47 3.35 8.06
CA LEU A 21 -17.71 4.59 8.17
C LEU A 21 -18.55 5.78 7.69
N HIS A 22 -18.41 6.91 8.41
CA HIS A 22 -18.99 8.16 7.97
C HIS A 22 -18.46 8.56 6.58
N ARG A 23 -19.30 9.24 5.78
CA ARG A 23 -19.00 9.67 4.39
C ARG A 23 -17.65 10.37 4.21
N SER A 24 -17.18 11.10 5.22
CA SER A 24 -15.87 11.78 5.20
C SER A 24 -14.73 10.90 5.73
N ALA A 25 -15.02 9.98 6.65
CA ALA A 25 -14.03 9.09 7.25
C ALA A 25 -13.57 8.01 6.26
N PHE A 26 -14.48 7.52 5.40
CA PHE A 26 -14.16 6.49 4.42
C PHE A 26 -13.06 6.91 3.42
N PRO A 27 -13.15 8.06 2.72
CA PRO A 27 -12.06 8.51 1.86
C PRO A 27 -10.75 8.80 2.60
N ILE A 28 -10.82 9.23 3.86
CA ILE A 28 -9.62 9.48 4.68
C ILE A 28 -8.92 8.15 5.01
N ALA A 29 -9.68 7.12 5.38
CA ALA A 29 -9.14 5.80 5.65
C ALA A 29 -8.46 5.19 4.42
N ILE A 30 -9.07 5.33 3.24
CA ILE A 30 -8.48 4.87 1.97
C ILE A 30 -7.19 5.63 1.67
N ARG A 31 -7.18 6.95 1.84
CA ARG A 31 -5.99 7.77 1.63
C ARG A 31 -4.84 7.32 2.53
N GLY A 32 -5.14 7.08 3.81
CA GLY A 32 -4.18 6.56 4.78
C GLY A 32 -3.64 5.19 4.37
N ALA A 33 -4.52 4.26 3.97
CA ALA A 33 -4.13 2.94 3.52
C ALA A 33 -3.20 2.97 2.29
N LEU A 34 -3.54 3.76 1.27
CA LEU A 34 -2.72 3.92 0.07
C LEU A 34 -1.34 4.50 0.39
N ASN A 35 -1.28 5.55 1.22
CA ASN A 35 -0.02 6.15 1.64
C ASN A 35 0.83 5.18 2.44
N ASN A 36 0.23 4.47 3.41
CA ASN A 36 0.94 3.49 4.22
C ASN A 36 1.51 2.37 3.36
N ALA A 37 0.75 1.87 2.38
CA ALA A 37 1.24 0.87 1.42
C ALA A 37 2.44 1.40 0.61
N ALA A 38 2.35 2.62 0.07
CA ALA A 38 3.46 3.20 -0.69
C ALA A 38 4.72 3.41 0.18
N PHE A 39 4.56 3.82 1.44
CA PHE A 39 5.68 3.95 2.39
C PHE A 39 6.25 2.59 2.81
N ASP A 40 5.41 1.57 2.96
CA ASP A 40 5.85 0.20 3.26
C ASP A 40 6.69 -0.36 2.11
N VAL A 41 6.29 -0.11 0.86
CA VAL A 41 7.12 -0.46 -0.31
C VAL A 41 8.46 0.24 -0.26
N LYS A 42 8.50 1.53 0.06
CA LYS A 42 9.76 2.29 0.18
C LYS A 42 10.71 1.70 1.22
N LYS A 43 10.18 1.35 2.39
CA LYS A 43 10.98 1.01 3.57
C LYS A 43 11.31 -0.46 3.68
N ASN A 44 10.39 -1.33 3.28
CA ASN A 44 10.40 -2.74 3.64
C ASN A 44 10.43 -3.63 2.41
N THR A 45 9.35 -3.67 1.62
CA THR A 45 9.20 -4.73 0.61
C THR A 45 10.16 -4.58 -0.57
N MET A 46 10.42 -3.36 -1.06
CA MET A 46 11.38 -3.14 -2.15
C MET A 46 12.82 -3.40 -1.71
N PRO A 47 13.32 -2.90 -0.56
CA PRO A 47 14.63 -3.30 -0.03
C PRO A 47 14.78 -4.81 0.15
N VAL A 48 13.80 -5.47 0.77
CA VAL A 48 13.84 -6.93 1.00
C VAL A 48 13.89 -7.72 -0.31
N SER A 49 13.12 -7.30 -1.32
CA SER A 49 13.18 -7.94 -2.64
C SER A 49 14.52 -7.70 -3.32
N ALA A 50 15.10 -6.51 -3.18
CA ALA A 50 16.38 -6.18 -3.79
C ALA A 50 17.56 -6.88 -3.11
N GLU A 51 17.51 -7.10 -1.80
CA GLU A 51 18.52 -7.86 -1.05
C GLU A 51 18.62 -9.33 -1.50
N LYS A 52 17.52 -9.90 -1.98
CA LYS A 52 17.48 -11.28 -2.48
C LYS A 52 18.11 -11.41 -3.87
N GLU A 53 17.87 -10.43 -4.74
CA GLU A 53 18.25 -10.51 -6.16
C GLU A 53 19.56 -9.78 -6.47
N PHE A 54 19.95 -8.77 -5.68
CA PHE A 54 21.08 -7.90 -5.99
C PHE A 54 22.04 -7.74 -4.81
N THR A 55 23.32 -7.54 -5.12
CA THR A 55 24.32 -7.17 -4.12
C THR A 55 24.16 -5.71 -3.69
N ILE A 56 23.85 -5.47 -2.42
CA ILE A 56 23.72 -4.12 -1.87
C ILE A 56 25.09 -3.48 -1.66
N ARG A 57 25.40 -2.47 -2.49
CA ARG A 57 26.61 -1.63 -2.34
C ARG A 57 26.42 -0.46 -1.38
N ARG A 58 25.18 -0.02 -1.15
CA ARG A 58 24.82 1.12 -0.27
C ARG A 58 23.51 0.85 0.46
N LYS A 59 23.57 0.70 1.78
CA LYS A 59 22.39 0.40 2.62
C LYS A 59 21.25 1.44 2.50
N ASN A 60 21.60 2.70 2.26
CA ASN A 60 20.63 3.80 2.18
C ASN A 60 20.14 4.12 0.76
N PHE A 61 20.42 3.27 -0.24
CA PHE A 61 20.10 3.54 -1.64
C PHE A 61 18.61 3.88 -1.85
N PHE A 62 17.69 3.03 -1.41
CA PHE A 62 16.26 3.26 -1.60
C PHE A 62 15.75 4.46 -0.81
N LYS A 63 16.30 4.70 0.39
CA LYS A 63 15.92 5.88 1.19
C LYS A 63 16.25 7.18 0.47
N ALA A 64 17.46 7.25 -0.11
CA ALA A 64 18.00 8.44 -0.76
C ALA A 64 17.42 8.67 -2.15
N ASN A 65 17.21 7.61 -2.93
CA ASN A 65 16.90 7.71 -4.35
C ASN A 65 15.43 7.44 -4.70
N SER A 66 14.54 7.25 -3.72
CA SER A 66 13.11 7.05 -4.01
C SER A 66 12.23 8.06 -3.28
N ARG A 67 11.04 8.32 -3.83
CA ARG A 67 10.06 9.24 -3.26
C ARG A 67 8.65 8.66 -3.35
N VAL A 68 7.85 8.94 -2.32
CA VAL A 68 6.42 8.65 -2.31
C VAL A 68 5.66 9.91 -2.72
N ASN A 69 4.87 9.82 -3.79
CA ASN A 69 3.84 10.79 -4.12
C ASN A 69 2.55 10.37 -3.42
N MET A 70 2.23 11.05 -2.33
CA MET A 70 1.08 10.70 -1.49
C MET A 70 -0.25 10.95 -2.20
N ALA A 71 -1.24 10.12 -1.87
CA ALA A 71 -2.62 10.30 -2.28
C ALA A 71 -3.20 11.62 -1.76
N LYS A 72 -4.00 12.28 -2.61
CA LYS A 72 -4.64 13.58 -2.36
C LYS A 72 -6.12 13.54 -2.74
N GLY A 73 -6.89 14.49 -2.22
CA GLY A 73 -8.32 14.64 -2.54
C GLY A 73 -9.23 13.59 -1.88
N PHE A 74 -10.53 13.67 -2.15
CA PHE A 74 -11.58 12.82 -1.56
C PHE A 74 -12.25 11.87 -2.56
N ASN A 75 -11.97 11.99 -3.86
CA ASN A 75 -12.53 11.09 -4.87
C ASN A 75 -11.81 9.74 -4.82
N VAL A 76 -12.46 8.74 -4.22
CA VAL A 76 -11.93 7.39 -4.06
C VAL A 76 -11.66 6.70 -5.41
N ARG A 77 -12.45 6.99 -6.45
CA ARG A 77 -12.30 6.34 -7.77
C ARG A 77 -10.98 6.69 -8.47
N THR A 78 -10.44 7.86 -8.18
CA THR A 78 -9.21 8.37 -8.80
C THR A 78 -8.07 8.50 -7.78
N MET A 79 -8.26 8.04 -6.55
CA MET A 79 -7.28 8.19 -5.48
C MET A 79 -6.15 7.20 -5.67
N GLN A 80 -4.92 7.70 -5.68
CA GLN A 80 -3.72 6.88 -5.84
C GLN A 80 -2.56 7.45 -5.04
N ALA A 81 -1.70 6.58 -4.53
CA ALA A 81 -0.39 6.92 -4.02
C ALA A 81 0.66 6.18 -4.87
N MET A 82 1.77 6.83 -5.17
CA MET A 82 2.81 6.28 -6.04
C MET A 82 4.15 6.29 -5.34
N ILE A 83 5.00 5.33 -5.67
CA ILE A 83 6.42 5.33 -5.31
C ILE A 83 7.25 5.19 -6.58
N GLY A 84 8.34 5.94 -6.66
CA GLY A 84 9.29 5.85 -7.77
C GLY A 84 10.68 6.32 -7.36
N PHE A 85 11.65 6.05 -8.23
CA PHE A 85 12.99 6.62 -8.11
C PHE A 85 13.00 8.09 -8.55
N VAL A 86 13.89 8.86 -7.95
CA VAL A 86 14.16 10.28 -8.27
C VAL A 86 15.33 10.36 -9.22
#